data_AF-A0A964BX21-F1
#
_entry.id   AF-A0A964BX21-F1
#
_cell.length_a   1.000
_cell.length_b   1.000
_cell.length_c   1.000
_cell.angle_alpha   90.00
_cell.angle_beta   90.00
_cell.angle_gamma   90.00
#
_symmetry.space_group_name_H-M   'P 1'
#
loop_
_entity.id
_entity.type
_entity.pdbx_description
1 polymer ?
#
loop_
_entity_poly.entity_id
_entity_poly.type
_entity_poly.pdbx_seq_one_letter_code
_entity_poly.pdbx_strand_id
1 'polypeptide(L)' 'MLGQLLAAQGYFDQAFNYLQQSLEILQHLRSPDAETVREIIAIVQQMAGDRS' A
#
# COMPACT_ATOMS: atom_id res chain seq x y z
N MET A 1 4.02 -5.55 -5.56
CA MET A 1 2.57 -5.76 -5.29
C MET A 1 1.73 -4.88 -6.20
N LEU A 2 0.47 -5.25 -6.46
CA LEU A 2 -0.44 -4.49 -7.33
C LEU A 2 -0.59 -3.02 -6.90
N GLY A 3 -0.68 -2.76 -5.59
CA GLY A 3 -0.79 -1.39 -5.09
C GLY A 3 0.43 -0.51 -5.40
N GLN A 4 1.65 -1.02 -5.31
CA GLN A 4 2.85 -0.26 -5.69
C GLN A 4 2.86 0.11 -7.17
N LEU A 5 2.41 -0.81 -8.04
CA LEU A 5 2.33 -0.56 -9.47
C LEU A 5 1.35 0.56 -9.79
N LEU A 6 0.18 0.55 -9.14
CA LEU A 6 -0.83 1.60 -9.30
C LEU A 6 -0.33 2.95 -8.79
N ALA A 7 0.38 2.98 -7.66
CA ALA A 7 0.98 4.20 -7.13
C ALA A 7 2.03 4.78 -8.08
N ALA A 8 2.87 3.94 -8.69
CA ALA A 8 3.85 4.37 -9.69
C ALA A 8 3.17 5.01 -10.93
N GLN A 9 1.97 4.56 -11.27
CA GLN A 9 1.14 5.11 -12.35
C GLN A 9 0.30 6.33 -11.91
N GLY A 10 0.38 6.75 -10.65
CA GLY A 10 -0.38 7.88 -10.10
C GLY A 10 -1.80 7.53 -9.65
N TYR A 11 -2.21 6.26 -9.73
CA TYR A 11 -3.51 5.78 -9.25
C TYR A 11 -3.47 5.51 -7.73
N PHE A 12 -3.28 6.58 -6.94
CA PHE A 12 -3.05 6.46 -5.49
C PHE A 12 -4.26 5.87 -4.75
N ASP A 13 -5.49 6.27 -5.08
CA ASP A 13 -6.69 5.72 -4.41
C ASP A 13 -6.84 4.21 -4.62
N GLN A 14 -6.60 3.74 -5.85
CA GLN A 14 -6.62 2.31 -6.15
C GLN A 14 -5.45 1.59 -5.47
N ALA A 15 -4.27 2.20 -5.47
CA ALA A 15 -3.10 1.67 -4.77
C ALA A 15 -3.39 1.46 -3.27
N PHE A 16 -3.98 2.45 -2.60
CA PHE A 16 -4.36 2.36 -1.20
C PHE A 16 -5.34 1.25 -0.93
N ASN A 17 -6.40 1.15 -1.74
CA ASN A 17 -7.43 0.12 -1.56
C ASN A 17 -6.81 -1.30 -1.61
N TYR A 18 -5.98 -1.60 -2.61
CA TYR A 18 -5.33 -2.91 -2.71
C TYR A 18 -4.31 -3.17 -1.61
N LEU A 19 -3.57 -2.15 -1.16
CA LEU A 19 -2.61 -2.31 -0.06
C LEU A 19 -3.32 -2.53 1.28
N GLN A 20 -4.43 -1.84 1.54
CA GLN A 20 -5.21 -2.06 2.77
C GLN A 20 -5.83 -3.46 2.82
N GLN A 21 -6.41 -3.95 1.72
CA GLN A 21 -6.90 -5.32 1.64
C GLN A 21 -5.77 -6.34 1.88
N SER A 22 -4.60 -6.11 1.28
CA SER A 22 -3.44 -6.96 1.49
C SER A 22 -2.99 -6.96 2.96
N LEU A 23 -2.98 -5.79 3.60
CA LEU A 23 -2.64 -5.65 5.00
C LEU A 23 -3.62 -6.39 5.92
N GLU A 24 -4.93 -6.27 5.66
CA GLU A 24 -5.97 -6.95 6.43
C GLU A 24 -5.81 -8.47 6.38
N ILE A 25 -5.60 -9.03 5.18
CA ILE A 25 -5.36 -10.46 4.98
C ILE A 25 -4.10 -10.91 5.75
N LEU A 26 -2.99 -10.19 5.61
CA LEU A 26 -1.72 -10.56 6.25
C LEU A 26 -1.77 -10.44 7.78
N GLN A 27 -2.50 -9.45 8.31
CA GLN A 27 -2.74 -9.34 9.75
C GLN A 27 -3.59 -10.49 10.27
N HIS A 28 -4.64 -10.88 9.53
CA HIS A 28 -5.48 -12.03 9.89
C HIS A 28 -4.67 -13.33 9.92
N LEU A 29 -3.75 -13.49 8.96
CA LEU A 29 -2.83 -14.63 8.88
C LEU A 29 -1.66 -14.55 9.89
N ARG A 30 -1.50 -13.43 10.60
CA ARG A 30 -0.32 -13.13 11.44
C ARG A 30 1.00 -13.28 10.67
N SER A 31 0.99 -12.94 9.38
CA SER A 31 2.19 -12.95 8.55
C SER A 31 3.12 -11.79 8.94
N PRO A 32 4.45 -12.00 9.02
CA PRO A 32 5.40 -10.90 9.18
C PRO A 32 5.36 -9.91 8.00
N ASP A 33 4.86 -10.33 6.83
CA ASP A 33 4.75 -9.48 5.63
C ASP A 33 3.78 -8.30 5.83
N ALA A 34 2.93 -8.34 6.86
CA ALA A 34 2.05 -7.24 7.22
C ALA A 34 2.84 -5.95 7.49
N GLU A 35 4.05 -6.07 8.06
CA GLU A 35 4.91 -4.90 8.31
C GLU A 35 5.45 -4.32 7.01
N THR A 36 5.90 -5.16 6.08
CA THR A 36 6.30 -4.72 4.74
C THR A 36 5.18 -3.98 4.02
N VAL A 37 3.93 -4.44 4.13
CA VAL A 37 2.79 -3.73 3.51
C VAL A 37 2.53 -2.38 4.17
N ARG A 38 2.74 -2.23 5.49
CA ARG A 38 2.64 -0.93 6.18
C ARG A 38 3.68 0.07 5.69
N GLU A 39 4.93 -0.35 5.55
CA GLU A 39 5.99 0.50 5.00
C GLU A 39 5.65 0.97 3.59
N ILE A 40 5.09 0.08 2.76
CA ILE A 40 4.67 0.41 1.41
C ILE A 40 3.52 1.43 1.41
N ILE A 41 2.53 1.27 2.30
CA ILE A 41 1.45 2.26 2.45
C ILE A 41 2.02 3.63 2.79
N ALA A 42 2.99 3.71 3.71
CA ALA A 42 3.63 4.98 4.08
C ALA A 42 4.36 5.64 2.89
N ILE A 43 5.08 4.84 2.09
CA ILE A 43 5.75 5.33 0.86
C ILE A 43 4.70 5.89 -0.12
N VAL A 44 3.59 5.19 -0.33
CA VAL A 44 2.54 5.64 -1.25
C VAL A 44 1.87 6.92 -0.74
N GLN A 45 1.70 7.10 0.58
CA GLN A 45 1.18 8.34 1.17
C GLN A 45 2.11 9.51 0.92
N GLN A 46 3.42 9.30 1.09
CA GLN A 46 4.41 10.32 0.81
C GLN A 46 4.41 10.71 -0.68
N MET A 47 4.39 9.72 -1.57
CA MET A 47 4.32 9.97 -3.02
C MET A 47 3.08 10.74 -3.45
N ALA A 48 1.93 10.49 -2.81
CA ALA A 48 0.70 11.23 -3.08
C ALA A 48 0.79 12.67 -2.54
N GLY A 49 1.34 12.85 -1.33
CA GLY A 49 1.55 14.16 -0.70
C GLY A 49 2.50 15.05 -1.48
N ASP A 50 3.62 14.52 -1.96
CA ASP A 50 4.65 15.25 -2.72
C ASP A 50 4.16 15.75 -4.09
N ARG A 51 3.00 15.28 -4.56
CA ARG A 51 2.36 15.70 -5.82
C ARG A 51 1.19 16.68 -5.63
N SER A 52 0.91 17.10 -4.40
CA SER A 52 -0.23 17.97 -4.03
C SER A 52 0.09 19.46 -4.17
#